data_AF-A0AA43U9P4-F1
#
_entry.id   AF-A0AA43U9P4-F1
#
_cell.length_a   1.000
_cell.length_b   1.000
_cell.length_c   1.000
_cell.angle_alpha   90.00
_cell.angle_beta   90.00
_cell.angle_gamma   90.00
#
_symmetry.space_group_name_H-M   'P 1'
#
loop_
_entity.id
_entity.type
_entity.pdbx_description
1 polymer ?
#
loop_
_entity_poly.entity_id
_entity_poly.type
_entity_poly.pdbx_seq_one_letter_code
_entity_poly.pdbx_strand_id
1 'polypeptide(L)'
;MYKTIIEALQQKFPGVDAKVLEPVARKLAKSATKEEDVPTLVEGVTFQQVTESYSDFRVTQAVATASARAVSDYEERFGLKDGKRKEEPKPDDKKKEDKAEALAERLEALEKRFSEQDAATKQKGFQTSIASILKEKGVRESFYMPIISGRTFEDEDAAKAFAETVEQSYKDDEQALANAAHSGSRKPDKAQGDTEEDPLLKAVQEKTDRIAAEKNNKQ
;
A
#
# COMPACT_ATOMS: atom_id res chain seq x y z
N MET A 1 13.61 57.84 46.20
CA MET A 1 14.17 56.58 46.71
C MET A 1 15.17 55.93 45.75
N TYR A 2 14.77 55.17 44.72
CA TYR A 2 15.79 54.48 43.88
C TYR A 2 16.81 55.43 43.23
N LYS A 3 16.32 56.51 42.61
CA LYS A 3 17.17 57.50 41.95
C LYS A 3 18.10 58.22 42.95
N THR A 4 17.61 58.54 44.14
CA THR A 4 18.40 59.19 45.19
C THR A 4 19.45 58.26 45.80
N ILE A 5 19.14 56.96 45.94
CA ILE A 5 20.08 55.93 46.39
C ILE A 5 21.19 55.66 45.36
N ILE A 6 20.86 55.58 44.07
CA ILE A 6 21.87 55.28 43.05
C ILE A 6 22.87 56.44 42.86
N GLU A 7 22.40 57.69 42.93
CA GLU A 7 23.26 58.87 42.90
C GLU A 7 24.21 58.90 44.12
N ALA A 8 23.70 58.60 45.31
CA ALA A 8 24.52 58.49 46.53
C ALA A 8 25.55 57.34 46.45
N LEU A 9 25.18 56.19 45.88
CA LEU A 9 26.10 55.06 45.65
C LEU A 9 27.19 55.41 44.63
N GLN A 10 26.87 56.16 43.58
CA GLN A 10 27.84 56.62 42.58
C GLN A 10 28.87 57.59 43.18
N GLN A 11 28.44 58.46 44.10
CA GLN A 11 29.33 59.34 44.84
C GLN A 11 30.27 58.54 45.76
N LYS A 12 29.76 57.49 46.42
CA LYS A 12 30.55 56.63 47.31
C LYS A 12 31.55 55.74 46.57
N PHE A 13 31.18 55.22 45.40
CA PHE A 13 32.01 54.31 44.60
C PHE A 13 32.39 54.97 43.26
N PRO A 14 33.28 55.98 43.27
CA PRO A 14 33.68 56.66 42.05
C PRO A 14 34.35 55.68 41.08
N GLY A 15 33.98 55.75 39.81
CA GLY A 15 34.51 54.88 38.75
C GLY A 15 33.78 53.55 38.56
N VAL A 16 32.77 53.23 39.39
CA VAL A 16 31.90 52.06 39.18
C VAL A 16 30.72 52.45 38.28
N ASP A 17 30.45 51.66 37.24
CA ASP A 17 29.34 51.88 36.33
C ASP A 17 27.99 51.80 37.07
N ALA A 18 27.05 52.69 36.73
CA ALA A 18 25.71 52.73 37.30
C ALA A 18 25.03 51.35 37.29
N LYS A 19 25.18 50.58 36.20
CA LYS A 19 24.62 49.24 36.00
C LYS A 19 25.06 48.24 37.05
N VAL A 20 26.28 48.39 37.57
CA VAL A 20 26.84 47.53 38.62
C VAL A 20 26.24 47.88 39.98
N LEU A 21 25.87 49.15 40.19
CA LEU A 21 25.24 49.64 41.41
C LEU A 21 23.72 49.43 41.43
N GLU A 22 23.06 49.30 40.27
CA GLU A 22 21.60 49.14 40.17
C GLU A 22 21.02 48.03 41.06
N PRO A 23 21.60 46.81 41.13
CA PRO A 23 21.00 45.74 41.92
C PRO A 23 21.00 46.05 43.42
N VAL A 24 22.07 46.65 43.92
CA VAL A 24 22.15 47.11 45.32
C VAL A 24 21.20 48.27 45.56
N ALA A 25 21.15 49.25 44.64
CA ALA A 25 20.23 50.37 44.73
C ALA A 25 18.76 49.91 44.72
N ARG A 26 18.39 48.91 43.91
CA ARG A 26 17.04 48.31 43.89
C ARG A 26 16.73 47.56 45.18
N LYS A 27 17.71 46.84 45.76
CA LYS A 27 17.55 46.16 47.06
C LYS A 27 17.33 47.18 48.19
N LEU A 28 18.16 48.21 48.26
CA LEU A 28 18.04 49.29 49.25
C LEU A 28 16.76 50.12 49.08
N ALA A 29 16.33 50.39 47.85
CA ALA A 29 15.11 51.14 47.59
C ALA A 29 13.83 50.42 48.05
N LYS A 30 13.89 49.10 48.22
CA LYS A 30 12.78 48.32 48.80
C LYS A 30 12.73 48.39 50.32
N SER A 31 13.88 48.61 50.97
CA SER A 31 13.99 48.69 52.43
C SER A 31 14.00 50.13 52.97
N ALA A 32 14.31 51.12 52.13
CA ALA A 32 14.31 52.53 52.51
C ALA A 32 12.88 53.06 52.66
N THR A 33 12.51 53.45 53.88
CA THR A 33 11.18 53.99 54.20
C THR A 33 11.14 55.53 54.18
N LYS A 34 12.28 56.20 54.38
CA LYS A 34 12.42 57.67 54.29
C LYS A 34 13.67 58.06 53.51
N GLU A 35 13.67 59.27 52.93
CA GLU A 35 14.79 59.80 52.14
C GLU A 35 15.98 60.16 53.02
N GLU A 36 15.71 60.59 54.25
CA GLU A 36 16.70 60.96 55.28
C GLU A 36 17.63 59.80 55.66
N ASP A 37 17.17 58.55 55.50
CA ASP A 37 17.92 57.34 55.84
C ASP A 37 18.91 56.93 54.72
N VAL A 38 18.78 57.50 53.52
CA VAL A 38 19.57 57.13 52.34
C VAL A 38 21.08 57.29 52.56
N PRO A 39 21.60 58.39 53.13
CA PRO A 39 23.02 58.54 53.40
C PRO A 39 23.57 57.41 54.28
N THR A 40 22.89 57.12 55.40
CA THR A 40 23.28 56.07 56.35
C THR A 40 23.24 54.68 55.72
N LEU A 41 22.19 54.38 54.94
CA LEU A 41 22.04 53.10 54.25
C LEU A 41 23.15 52.88 53.21
N VAL A 42 23.48 53.93 52.44
CA VAL A 42 24.54 53.88 51.43
C VAL A 42 25.92 53.78 52.07
N GLU A 43 26.14 54.45 53.20
CA GLU A 43 27.38 54.38 53.97
C GLU A 43 27.66 52.97 54.53
N GLY A 44 26.61 52.19 54.83
CA GLY A 44 26.74 50.78 55.22
C GLY A 44 27.11 49.79 54.09
N VAL A 45 26.99 50.18 52.82
CA VAL A 45 27.26 49.28 51.67
C VAL A 45 28.75 49.08 51.44
N THR A 46 29.21 47.83 51.28
CA THR A 46 30.60 47.54 50.91
C THR A 46 30.74 47.21 49.42
N PHE A 47 31.96 47.37 48.88
CA PHE A 47 32.24 47.02 47.48
C PHE A 47 32.06 45.50 47.21
N GLN A 48 32.30 44.66 48.22
CA GLN A 48 32.03 43.23 48.14
C GLN A 48 30.54 42.94 47.92
N GLN A 49 29.66 43.61 48.67
CA GLN A 49 28.20 43.48 48.50
C GLN A 49 27.74 43.96 47.11
N VAL A 50 28.36 45.00 46.57
CA VAL A 50 28.11 45.46 45.19
C VAL A 50 28.46 44.37 44.18
N THR A 51 29.64 43.77 44.30
CA THR A 51 30.11 42.73 43.37
C THR A 51 29.26 41.46 43.45
N GLU A 52 28.93 41.01 44.67
CA GLU A 52 28.07 39.85 44.89
C GLU A 52 26.66 40.09 44.34
N SER A 53 26.07 41.25 44.63
CA SER A 53 24.72 41.60 44.15
C SER A 53 24.65 41.75 42.63
N TYR A 54 25.69 42.29 42.00
CA TYR A 54 25.77 42.37 40.53
C TYR A 54 25.95 40.99 39.89
N SER A 55 26.74 40.11 40.51
CA SER A 55 26.94 38.73 40.02
C SER A 55 25.63 37.94 40.07
N ASP A 56 24.92 38.00 41.20
CA ASP A 56 23.59 37.41 41.39
C ASP A 56 22.57 37.96 40.38
N PHE A 57 22.57 39.27 40.15
CA PHE A 57 21.72 39.92 39.15
C PHE A 57 21.98 39.40 37.74
N ARG A 58 23.25 39.25 37.33
CA ARG A 58 23.61 38.73 36.01
C ARG A 58 23.21 37.28 35.83
N VAL A 59 23.39 36.44 36.85
CA VAL A 59 22.98 35.04 36.80
C VAL A 59 21.45 34.95 36.68
N THR A 60 20.72 35.68 37.51
CA THR A 60 19.25 35.70 37.47
C THR A 60 18.73 36.20 36.12
N GLN A 61 19.33 37.26 35.57
CA GLN A 61 18.98 37.78 34.26
C GLN A 61 19.27 36.78 33.14
N ALA A 62 20.41 36.08 33.20
CA ALA A 62 20.76 35.06 32.22
C ALA A 62 19.75 33.90 32.24
N VAL A 63 19.38 33.42 33.43
CA VAL A 63 18.38 32.34 33.59
C VAL A 63 17.01 32.79 33.07
N ALA A 64 16.55 33.99 33.40
CA ALA A 64 15.28 34.53 32.92
C ALA A 64 15.25 34.72 31.39
N THR A 65 16.38 35.14 30.81
CA THR A 65 16.49 35.30 29.35
C THR A 65 16.49 33.94 28.65
N ALA A 66 17.19 32.96 29.22
CA ALA A 66 17.21 31.60 28.68
C ALA A 66 15.83 30.94 28.73
N SER A 67 15.08 31.10 29.83
CA SER A 67 13.73 30.56 29.93
C SER A 67 12.76 31.24 28.98
N ALA A 68 12.79 32.58 28.88
CA ALA A 68 11.96 33.31 27.92
C ALA A 68 12.25 32.90 26.47
N ARG A 69 13.53 32.70 26.13
CA ARG A 69 13.93 32.22 24.80
C ARG A 69 13.48 30.79 24.55
N ALA A 70 13.64 29.89 25.51
CA ALA A 70 13.19 28.51 25.38
C ALA A 70 11.66 28.42 25.18
N VAL A 71 10.90 29.24 25.91
CA VAL A 71 9.45 29.34 25.74
C VAL A 71 9.12 29.91 24.35
N SER A 72 9.76 30.99 23.92
CA SER A 72 9.53 31.58 22.59
C SER A 72 9.86 30.60 21.46
N ASP A 73 11.01 29.93 21.51
CA ASP A 73 11.43 28.96 20.51
C ASP A 73 10.45 27.77 20.45
N TYR A 74 9.94 27.31 21.60
CA TYR A 74 8.91 26.28 21.68
C TYR A 74 7.59 26.78 21.08
N GLU A 75 7.13 27.95 21.50
CA GLU A 75 5.88 28.53 21.02
C GLU A 75 5.90 28.79 19.52
N GLU A 76 7.02 29.24 18.96
CA GLU A 76 7.19 29.42 17.53
C GLU A 76 7.13 28.09 16.77
N ARG A 77 7.86 27.07 17.22
CA ARG A 77 7.89 25.74 16.58
C ARG A 77 6.52 25.06 16.55
N PHE A 78 5.72 25.26 17.59
CA PHE A 78 4.43 24.57 17.74
C PHE A 78 3.22 25.48 17.46
N GLY A 79 3.45 26.69 16.94
CA GLY A 79 2.36 27.63 16.62
C GLY A 79 1.53 28.00 17.85
N LEU A 80 2.18 28.17 18.99
CA LEU A 80 1.57 28.59 20.25
C LEU A 80 1.85 30.09 20.52
N LYS A 81 1.09 30.66 21.44
CA LYS A 81 1.33 31.95 22.08
C LYS A 81 0.71 31.91 23.48
N ASP A 82 1.48 32.26 24.50
CA ASP A 82 1.07 32.19 25.91
C ASP A 82 0.53 30.78 26.29
N GLY A 83 1.20 29.74 25.80
CA GLY A 83 0.82 28.33 25.99
C GLY A 83 -0.46 27.87 25.28
N LYS A 84 -1.11 28.73 24.49
CA LYS A 84 -2.30 28.39 23.71
C LYS A 84 -1.98 28.32 22.22
N ARG A 85 -2.66 27.45 21.48
CA ARG A 85 -2.53 27.41 20.02
C ARG A 85 -2.90 28.80 19.49
N LYS A 86 -2.01 29.40 18.69
CA LYS A 86 -2.36 30.60 17.91
C LYS A 86 -3.62 30.22 17.14
N GLU A 87 -4.68 31.00 17.29
CA GLU A 87 -5.86 30.85 16.45
C GLU A 87 -5.36 30.95 15.00
N GLU A 88 -5.37 29.81 14.29
CA GLU A 88 -5.35 29.83 12.85
C GLU A 88 -6.51 30.76 12.42
N PRO A 89 -6.35 31.59 11.38
CA PRO A 89 -7.49 32.29 10.82
C PRO A 89 -8.59 31.25 10.64
N LYS A 90 -9.78 31.50 11.20
CA LYS A 90 -10.92 30.58 11.10
C LYS A 90 -10.94 30.04 9.68
N PRO A 91 -10.84 28.71 9.49
CA PRO A 91 -10.89 28.15 8.15
C PRO A 91 -12.18 28.66 7.51
N ASP A 92 -12.05 29.31 6.35
CA ASP A 92 -13.17 29.71 5.52
C ASP A 92 -14.02 28.46 5.28
N ASP A 93 -15.23 28.39 5.84
CA ASP A 93 -16.02 27.14 5.90
C ASP A 93 -16.25 26.56 4.49
N LYS A 94 -16.33 27.44 3.47
CA LYS A 94 -16.39 27.06 2.05
C LYS A 94 -15.23 26.17 1.59
N LYS A 95 -13.98 26.46 2.02
CA LYS A 95 -12.80 25.67 1.62
C LYS A 95 -12.72 24.30 2.30
N LYS A 96 -13.47 24.07 3.39
CA LYS A 96 -13.59 22.75 4.03
C LYS A 96 -14.63 21.90 3.32
N GLU A 97 -15.75 22.50 2.93
CA GLU A 97 -16.80 21.85 2.14
C GLU A 97 -16.26 21.35 0.79
N ASP A 98 -15.54 22.21 0.04
CA ASP A 98 -14.93 21.84 -1.24
C ASP A 98 -13.95 20.64 -1.13
N LYS A 99 -13.20 20.55 -0.03
CA LYS A 99 -12.26 19.44 0.20
C LYS A 99 -12.95 18.16 0.65
N ALA A 100 -14.06 18.28 1.38
CA ALA A 100 -14.85 17.13 1.80
C ALA A 100 -15.58 16.50 0.61
N GLU A 101 -16.15 17.33 -0.28
CA GLU A 101 -16.77 16.85 -1.52
C GLU A 101 -15.75 16.18 -2.44
N ALA A 102 -14.60 16.80 -2.68
CA ALA A 102 -13.54 16.20 -3.50
C ALA A 102 -12.98 14.89 -2.90
N LEU A 103 -13.02 14.74 -1.58
CA LEU A 103 -12.64 13.49 -0.91
C LEU A 103 -13.72 12.41 -1.08
N ALA A 104 -15.00 12.79 -0.96
CA ALA A 104 -16.13 11.87 -1.18
C ALA A 104 -16.14 11.33 -2.61
N GLU A 105 -15.97 12.19 -3.62
CA GLU A 105 -15.87 11.77 -5.03
C GLU A 105 -14.69 10.81 -5.26
N ARG A 106 -13.55 11.05 -4.61
CA ARG A 106 -12.39 10.15 -4.70
C ARG A 106 -12.64 8.80 -4.04
N LEU A 107 -13.35 8.78 -2.91
CA LEU A 107 -13.72 7.53 -2.24
C LEU A 107 -14.69 6.72 -3.09
N GLU A 108 -15.71 7.34 -3.66
CA GLU A 108 -16.66 6.67 -4.55
C GLU A 108 -15.97 6.12 -5.81
N ALA A 109 -15.07 6.91 -6.42
CA ALA A 109 -14.26 6.45 -7.54
C ALA A 109 -13.34 5.28 -7.17
N LEU A 110 -12.81 5.27 -5.94
CA LEU A 110 -11.96 4.19 -5.45
C LEU A 110 -12.76 2.91 -5.17
N GLU A 111 -13.94 3.03 -4.55
CA GLU A 111 -14.87 1.91 -4.33
C GLU A 111 -15.28 1.27 -5.66
N LYS A 112 -15.60 2.10 -6.66
CA LYS A 112 -15.91 1.60 -8.01
C LYS A 112 -14.74 0.83 -8.60
N ARG A 113 -13.53 1.38 -8.59
CA ARG A 113 -12.33 0.69 -9.09
C ARG A 113 -12.03 -0.61 -8.35
N PHE A 114 -12.24 -0.62 -7.04
CA PHE A 114 -12.06 -1.82 -6.23
C PHE A 114 -13.05 -2.91 -6.63
N SER A 115 -14.33 -2.56 -6.79
CA SER A 115 -15.37 -3.51 -7.23
C SER A 115 -15.09 -4.09 -8.64
N GLU A 116 -14.63 -3.25 -9.57
CA GLU A 116 -14.25 -3.67 -10.92
C GLU A 116 -13.03 -4.59 -10.89
N GLN A 117 -12.03 -4.29 -10.06
CA GLN A 117 -10.83 -5.10 -9.90
C GLN A 117 -11.13 -6.45 -9.25
N ASP A 118 -12.00 -6.49 -8.24
CA ASP A 118 -12.45 -7.72 -7.60
C ASP A 118 -13.20 -8.62 -8.58
N ALA A 119 -14.12 -8.05 -9.37
CA ALA A 119 -14.83 -8.77 -10.41
C ALA A 119 -13.84 -9.34 -11.45
N ALA A 120 -12.91 -8.52 -11.95
CA ALA A 120 -11.91 -8.96 -12.92
C ALA A 120 -11.00 -10.07 -12.36
N THR A 121 -10.64 -10.00 -11.07
CA THR A 121 -9.81 -11.01 -10.41
C THR A 121 -10.54 -12.34 -10.28
N LYS A 122 -11.83 -12.31 -9.90
CA LYS A 122 -12.69 -13.51 -9.88
C LYS A 122 -12.79 -14.16 -11.26
N GLN A 123 -13.03 -13.37 -12.31
CA GLN A 123 -13.13 -13.89 -13.68
C GLN A 123 -11.83 -14.56 -14.15
N LYS A 124 -10.67 -13.95 -13.87
CA LYS A 124 -9.37 -14.58 -14.14
C LYS A 124 -9.17 -15.87 -13.35
N GLY A 125 -9.64 -15.92 -12.10
CA GLY A 125 -9.66 -17.13 -11.28
C GLY A 125 -10.45 -18.26 -11.95
N PHE A 126 -11.66 -17.97 -12.43
CA PHE A 126 -12.49 -18.94 -13.16
C PHE A 126 -11.83 -19.43 -14.44
N GLN A 127 -11.29 -18.53 -15.26
CA GLN A 127 -10.56 -18.89 -16.49
C GLN A 127 -9.36 -19.81 -16.19
N THR A 128 -8.62 -19.51 -15.12
CA THR A 128 -7.47 -20.33 -14.68
C THR A 128 -7.92 -21.72 -14.21
N SER A 129 -9.02 -21.80 -13.47
CA SER A 129 -9.62 -23.06 -13.03
C SER A 129 -10.06 -23.92 -14.22
N ILE A 130 -10.80 -23.35 -15.17
CA ILE A 130 -11.24 -24.04 -16.39
C ILE A 130 -10.04 -24.55 -17.20
N ALA A 131 -9.04 -23.70 -17.41
CA ALA A 131 -7.82 -24.09 -18.14
C ALA A 131 -7.11 -25.27 -17.46
N SER A 132 -7.08 -25.29 -16.12
CA SER A 132 -6.46 -26.39 -15.36
C SER A 132 -7.27 -27.69 -15.50
N ILE A 133 -8.59 -27.63 -15.33
CA ILE A 133 -9.49 -28.78 -15.47
C ILE A 133 -9.36 -29.41 -16.86
N LEU A 134 -9.39 -28.58 -17.92
CA LEU A 134 -9.32 -29.05 -19.31
C LEU A 134 -7.95 -29.64 -19.65
N LYS A 135 -6.87 -29.05 -19.14
CA LYS A 135 -5.52 -29.58 -19.28
C LYS A 135 -5.36 -30.93 -18.60
N GLU A 136 -5.89 -31.10 -17.39
CA GLU A 136 -5.91 -32.38 -16.67
C GLU A 136 -6.69 -33.46 -17.43
N LYS A 137 -7.79 -33.07 -18.10
CA LYS A 137 -8.60 -33.95 -18.96
C LYS A 137 -7.99 -34.22 -20.33
N GLY A 138 -6.81 -33.68 -20.62
CA GLY A 138 -6.07 -33.94 -21.87
C GLY A 138 -6.58 -33.15 -23.09
N VAL A 139 -7.45 -32.15 -22.89
CA VAL A 139 -7.91 -31.27 -23.97
C VAL A 139 -6.77 -30.34 -24.38
N ARG A 140 -6.54 -30.19 -25.69
CA ARG A 140 -5.45 -29.34 -26.22
C ARG A 140 -5.68 -27.87 -25.89
N GLU A 141 -4.64 -27.20 -25.41
CA GLU A 141 -4.68 -25.77 -25.03
C GLU A 141 -5.17 -24.86 -26.16
N SER A 142 -4.76 -25.13 -27.40
CA SER A 142 -5.21 -24.41 -28.60
C SER A 142 -6.71 -24.51 -28.85
N PHE A 143 -7.37 -25.56 -28.36
CA PHE A 143 -8.81 -25.77 -28.54
C PHE A 143 -9.62 -24.85 -27.63
N TYR A 144 -9.24 -24.74 -26.35
CA TYR A 144 -10.06 -24.05 -25.36
C TYR A 144 -9.62 -22.62 -25.03
N MET A 145 -8.34 -22.26 -25.17
CA MET A 145 -7.84 -20.93 -24.78
C MET A 145 -8.57 -19.77 -25.47
N PRO A 146 -8.86 -19.81 -26.78
CA PRO A 146 -9.63 -18.76 -27.45
C PRO A 146 -11.08 -18.68 -26.94
N ILE A 147 -11.64 -19.80 -26.47
CA ILE A 147 -13.04 -19.90 -26.05
C ILE A 147 -13.24 -19.34 -24.63
N ILE A 148 -12.26 -19.56 -23.75
CA ILE A 148 -12.30 -19.04 -22.37
C ILE A 148 -11.84 -17.58 -22.28
N SER A 149 -11.00 -17.12 -23.22
CA SER A 149 -10.45 -15.76 -23.21
C SER A 149 -11.55 -14.71 -23.36
N GLY A 150 -11.66 -13.82 -22.38
CA GLY A 150 -12.67 -12.74 -22.38
C GLY A 150 -14.09 -13.19 -22.03
N ARG A 151 -14.30 -14.49 -21.76
CA ARG A 151 -15.57 -14.99 -21.24
C ARG A 151 -15.70 -14.72 -19.74
N THR A 152 -16.92 -14.41 -19.31
CA THR A 152 -17.27 -14.21 -17.90
C THR A 152 -18.19 -15.32 -17.40
N PHE A 153 -18.09 -15.62 -16.12
CA PHE A 153 -18.86 -16.65 -15.42
C PHE A 153 -19.51 -16.05 -14.17
N GLU A 154 -20.75 -16.44 -13.89
CA GLU A 154 -21.48 -15.93 -12.71
C GLU A 154 -20.86 -16.46 -11.41
N ASP A 155 -20.50 -17.74 -11.40
CA ASP A 155 -19.90 -18.42 -10.27
C ASP A 155 -18.97 -19.57 -10.74
N GLU A 156 -18.42 -20.28 -9.75
CA GLU A 156 -17.51 -21.40 -9.98
C GLU A 156 -18.21 -22.62 -10.59
N ASP A 157 -19.49 -22.84 -10.30
CA ASP A 157 -20.25 -23.98 -10.82
C ASP A 157 -20.55 -23.80 -12.31
N ALA A 158 -20.93 -22.58 -12.72
CA ALA A 158 -21.06 -22.21 -14.12
C ALA A 158 -19.73 -22.36 -14.87
N ALA A 159 -18.61 -22.01 -14.24
CA ALA A 159 -17.28 -22.20 -14.81
C ALA A 159 -16.94 -23.70 -14.99
N LYS A 160 -17.25 -24.55 -14.00
CA LYS A 160 -17.04 -26.01 -14.09
C LYS A 160 -17.93 -26.67 -15.14
N ALA A 161 -19.21 -26.35 -15.17
CA ALA A 161 -20.15 -26.85 -16.18
C ALA A 161 -19.71 -26.46 -17.60
N PHE A 162 -19.16 -25.25 -17.75
CA PHE A 162 -18.56 -24.83 -19.02
C PHE A 162 -17.34 -25.68 -19.40
N ALA A 163 -16.44 -25.98 -18.46
CA ALA A 163 -15.30 -26.86 -18.70
C ALA A 163 -15.75 -28.27 -19.16
N GLU A 164 -16.78 -28.85 -18.54
CA GLU A 164 -17.35 -30.14 -18.96
C GLU A 164 -17.91 -30.09 -20.38
N THR A 165 -18.58 -28.99 -20.75
CA THR A 165 -19.11 -28.78 -22.09
C THR A 165 -17.98 -28.72 -23.14
N VAL A 166 -16.89 -28.02 -22.83
CA VAL A 166 -15.73 -27.91 -23.71
C VAL A 166 -15.02 -29.27 -23.86
N GLU A 167 -14.89 -30.03 -22.77
CA GLU A 167 -14.36 -31.40 -22.80
C GLU A 167 -15.20 -32.30 -23.71
N GLN A 168 -16.52 -32.26 -23.59
CA GLN A 168 -17.39 -33.08 -24.42
C GLN A 168 -17.28 -32.70 -25.90
N SER A 169 -17.26 -31.39 -26.20
CA SER A 169 -17.10 -30.89 -27.57
C SER A 169 -15.79 -31.39 -28.19
N TYR A 170 -14.70 -31.39 -27.42
CA TYR A 170 -13.41 -31.92 -27.88
C TYR A 170 -13.47 -33.42 -28.19
N LYS A 171 -14.13 -34.23 -27.34
CA LYS A 171 -14.31 -35.66 -27.57
C LYS A 171 -15.17 -35.94 -28.80
N ASP A 172 -16.23 -35.15 -29.01
CA ASP A 172 -17.11 -35.28 -30.16
C ASP A 172 -16.35 -34.95 -31.46
N ASP A 173 -15.51 -33.90 -31.46
CA ASP A 173 -14.65 -33.54 -32.58
C ASP A 173 -13.59 -34.62 -32.87
N GLU A 174 -12.95 -35.19 -31.85
CA GLU A 174 -12.02 -36.32 -32.02
C GLU A 174 -12.73 -37.54 -32.63
N GLN A 175 -13.94 -37.84 -32.17
CA GLN A 175 -14.74 -38.93 -32.71
C GLN A 175 -15.16 -38.66 -34.17
N ALA A 176 -15.53 -37.43 -34.51
CA ALA A 176 -15.86 -37.03 -35.87
C ALA A 176 -14.65 -37.15 -36.80
N LEU A 177 -13.46 -36.73 -36.34
CA LEU A 177 -12.21 -36.89 -37.06
C LEU A 177 -11.85 -38.37 -37.28
N ALA A 178 -11.99 -39.20 -36.24
CA ALA A 178 -11.79 -40.65 -36.36
C ALA A 178 -12.75 -41.29 -37.38
N ASN A 179 -14.03 -40.91 -37.34
CA ASN A 179 -15.04 -41.38 -38.30
C ASN A 179 -14.74 -40.90 -39.74
N ALA A 180 -14.30 -39.65 -39.91
CA ALA A 180 -13.90 -39.10 -41.19
C ALA A 180 -12.65 -39.78 -41.75
N ALA A 181 -11.64 -40.03 -40.91
CA ALA A 181 -10.45 -40.79 -41.30
C ALA A 181 -10.80 -42.23 -41.71
N HIS A 182 -11.75 -42.86 -41.01
CA HIS A 182 -12.20 -44.21 -41.34
C HIS A 182 -13.00 -44.26 -42.66
N SER A 183 -13.79 -43.23 -42.98
CA SER A 183 -14.54 -43.14 -44.25
C SER A 183 -13.69 -42.71 -45.45
N GLY A 184 -12.64 -41.89 -45.21
CA GLY A 184 -11.65 -41.48 -46.21
C GLY A 184 -10.53 -42.49 -46.44
N SER A 185 -10.42 -43.51 -45.60
CA SER A 185 -9.54 -44.66 -45.84
C SER A 185 -9.97 -45.35 -47.12
N ARG A 186 -9.07 -45.46 -48.11
CA ARG A 186 -9.31 -46.29 -49.30
C ARG A 186 -9.77 -47.65 -48.79
N LYS A 187 -10.89 -48.17 -49.33
CA LYS A 187 -11.21 -49.59 -49.20
C LYS A 187 -9.91 -50.35 -49.49
N PRO A 188 -9.51 -51.36 -48.70
CA PRO A 188 -8.35 -52.16 -49.04
C PRO A 188 -8.44 -52.48 -50.53
N ASP A 189 -7.36 -52.18 -51.25
CA ASP A 189 -7.34 -52.28 -52.71
C ASP A 189 -8.00 -53.61 -53.05
N LYS A 190 -9.09 -53.58 -53.81
CA LYS A 190 -9.63 -54.84 -54.33
C LYS A 190 -8.45 -55.48 -55.00
N ALA A 191 -8.01 -56.63 -54.48
CA ALA A 191 -6.87 -57.36 -54.99
C ALA A 191 -6.92 -57.22 -56.51
N GLN A 192 -5.93 -56.48 -57.02
CA GLN A 192 -5.79 -56.23 -58.44
C GLN A 192 -5.94 -57.61 -59.07
N GLY A 193 -6.94 -57.76 -59.93
CA GLY A 193 -7.21 -59.00 -60.61
C GLY A 193 -6.03 -59.30 -61.52
N ASP A 194 -4.98 -59.90 -60.97
CA ASP A 194 -4.24 -60.90 -61.70
C ASP A 194 -5.19 -62.07 -61.84
N THR A 195 -5.44 -62.44 -63.09
CA THR A 195 -6.29 -63.56 -63.47
C THR A 195 -5.52 -64.85 -63.21
N GLU A 196 -5.07 -65.03 -61.97
CA GLU A 196 -4.53 -66.27 -61.44
C GLU A 196 -5.37 -66.60 -60.21
N GLU A 197 -6.16 -67.66 -60.31
CA GLU A 197 -6.94 -68.17 -59.18
C GLU A 197 -6.05 -68.25 -57.94
N ASP A 198 -6.49 -67.62 -56.85
CA ASP A 198 -5.77 -67.58 -55.58
C ASP A 198 -5.29 -69.01 -55.23
N PRO A 199 -3.97 -69.23 -55.07
CA PRO A 199 -3.41 -70.57 -54.86
C PRO A 199 -3.99 -71.25 -53.61
N LEU A 200 -4.48 -70.49 -52.63
CA LEU A 200 -5.22 -71.05 -51.49
C LEU A 200 -6.62 -71.50 -51.90
N LEU A 201 -7.33 -70.76 -52.74
CA LEU A 201 -8.64 -71.19 -53.28
C LEU A 201 -8.50 -72.47 -54.10
N LYS A 202 -7.49 -72.55 -54.99
CA LYS A 202 -7.17 -73.76 -55.75
C LYS A 202 -6.88 -74.95 -54.83
N ALA A 203 -6.02 -74.75 -53.82
CA ALA A 203 -5.66 -75.81 -52.89
C ALA A 203 -6.86 -76.29 -52.04
N VAL A 204 -7.78 -75.38 -51.70
CA VAL A 204 -9.01 -75.71 -50.98
C VAL A 204 -10.00 -76.46 -51.87
N GLN A 205 -10.19 -76.04 -53.12
CA GLN A 205 -11.03 -76.76 -54.08
C GLN A 205 -10.48 -78.15 -54.37
N GLU A 206 -9.18 -78.28 -54.63
CA GLU A 206 -8.55 -79.58 -54.92
C GLU A 206 -8.67 -80.54 -53.71
N LYS A 207 -8.50 -80.04 -52.48
CA LYS A 207 -8.76 -80.86 -51.28
C LYS A 207 -10.23 -81.23 -51.15
N THR A 208 -11.14 -80.30 -51.44
CA THR A 208 -12.59 -80.55 -51.35
C THR A 208 -13.01 -81.62 -52.35
N ASP A 209 -12.50 -81.56 -53.58
CA ASP A 209 -12.78 -82.54 -54.63
C ASP A 209 -12.18 -83.91 -54.31
N ARG A 210 -10.96 -83.96 -53.76
CA ARG A 210 -10.35 -85.22 -53.27
C ARG A 210 -11.19 -85.85 -52.16
N ILE A 211 -11.67 -85.07 -51.21
CA ILE A 211 -12.54 -85.57 -50.13
C ILE A 211 -13.89 -86.05 -50.67
N ALA A 212 -14.46 -85.35 -51.66
CA ALA A 212 -15.69 -85.77 -52.32
C ALA A 212 -15.51 -87.09 -53.09
N ALA A 213 -14.40 -87.24 -53.80
CA ALA A 213 -14.05 -88.47 -54.52
C ALA A 213 -13.78 -89.65 -53.56
N GLU A 214 -13.08 -89.42 -52.44
CA GLU A 214 -12.87 -90.45 -51.41
C GLU A 214 -14.16 -90.88 -50.72
N LYS A 215 -15.14 -89.97 -50.56
CA LYS A 215 -16.46 -90.31 -50.01
C LYS A 215 -17.32 -91.11 -50.99
N ASN A 216 -17.24 -90.84 -52.30
CA ASN A 216 -17.97 -91.59 -53.32
C ASN A 216 -17.35 -92.97 -53.64
N ASN A 217 -16.10 -93.22 -53.26
CA ASN A 217 -15.41 -94.50 -53.48
C ASN A 217 -15.42 -95.42 -52.24
N LYS A 218 -16.19 -95.06 -51.20
CA LYS A 218 -16.39 -95.85 -49.95
C LYS A 218 -17.87 -96.24 -49.73
N GLN A 219 -18.68 -96.25 -50.78
CA GLN A 219 -19.98 -96.94 -50.80
C GLN A 219 -19.89 -98.25 -51.57
#